data_AF-A0A8S3XUV9-F1
#
_entry.id   AF-A0A8S3XUV9-F1
#
_cell.length_a   1.000
_cell.length_b   1.000
_cell.length_c   1.000
_cell.angle_alpha   90.00
_cell.angle_beta   90.00
_cell.angle_gamma   90.00
#
_symmetry.space_group_name_H-M   'P 1'
#
loop_
_entity.id
_entity.type
_entity.pdbx_description
1 polymer ?
#
loop_
_entity_poly.entity_id
_entity_poly.type
_entity_poly.pdbx_seq_one_letter_code
_entity_poly.pdbx_strand_id
1 'polypeptide(L)'
;MTRLNRRRNDAALGLLGNLPTAGDMLTLRWVEELAREAQMFANQCSPPYFPEEKDLCRDLYSTTVGQNVASVVGEAPGLRVESMVDLWYMQGKHYRGNVTAFVS
;
A
#
# COMPACT_ATOMS: atom_id res chain seq x y z
N MET A 1 10.23 2.62 -3.92
CA MET A 1 10.06 3.20 -2.57
C MET A 1 9.75 4.70 -2.57
N THR A 2 10.46 5.54 -3.34
CA THR A 2 10.28 7.02 -3.36
C THR A 2 8.84 7.48 -3.52
N ARG A 3 8.07 6.87 -4.44
CA ARG A 3 6.68 7.26 -4.69
C ARG A 3 5.76 7.01 -3.49
N LEU A 4 5.90 5.87 -2.81
CA LEU A 4 5.16 5.57 -1.58
C LEU A 4 5.45 6.58 -0.47
N ASN A 5 6.73 6.87 -0.22
CA ASN A 5 7.10 7.85 0.80
C ASN A 5 6.62 9.26 0.47
N ARG A 6 6.62 9.66 -0.82
CA ARG A 6 6.00 10.92 -1.25
C ARG A 6 4.51 10.96 -0.90
N ARG A 7 3.76 9.91 -1.22
CA ARG A 7 2.32 9.81 -0.90
C ARG A 7 2.05 9.82 0.61
N ARG A 8 2.91 9.17 1.41
CA ARG A 8 2.84 9.24 2.89
C ARG A 8 3.07 10.65 3.41
N ASN A 9 4.01 11.38 2.81
CA ASN A 9 4.27 12.78 3.17
C ASN A 9 3.09 13.69 2.80
N ASP A 10 2.49 13.50 1.62
CA ASP A 10 1.28 14.22 1.23
C ASP A 10 0.15 13.99 2.26
N ALA A 11 -0.03 12.76 2.74
CA ALA A 11 -0.98 12.42 3.80
C ALA A 11 -0.63 13.03 5.15
N ALA A 12 0.64 12.98 5.56
CA ALA A 12 1.09 13.55 6.82
C ALA A 12 0.83 15.06 6.92
N LEU A 13 0.91 15.76 5.77
CA LEU A 13 0.62 17.18 5.65
C LEU A 13 -0.88 17.49 5.51
N GLY A 14 -1.77 16.49 5.54
CA GLY A 14 -3.21 16.69 5.37
C GLY A 14 -3.63 17.05 3.94
N LEU A 15 -2.81 16.71 2.93
CA LEU A 15 -3.10 17.05 1.53
C LEU A 15 -4.04 16.06 0.83
N LEU A 16 -4.47 14.98 1.50
CA LEU A 16 -5.51 14.06 1.00
C LEU A 16 -6.88 14.42 1.59
N GLY A 17 -7.53 15.41 1.01
CA GLY A 17 -8.94 15.70 1.29
C GLY A 17 -9.22 15.93 2.78
N ASN A 18 -9.99 15.02 3.39
CA ASN A 18 -10.48 15.14 4.77
C ASN A 18 -9.58 14.44 5.81
N LEU A 19 -8.40 13.95 5.42
CA LEU A 19 -7.50 13.32 6.38
C LEU A 19 -6.77 14.39 7.21
N PRO A 20 -6.66 14.20 8.54
CA PRO A 20 -5.91 15.12 9.39
C PRO A 20 -4.40 15.00 9.12
N THR A 21 -3.65 15.99 9.58
CA THR A 21 -2.18 15.90 9.64
C THR A 21 -1.75 14.77 10.57
N ALA A 22 -0.64 14.10 10.26
CA ALA A 22 -0.09 13.03 11.10
C ALA A 22 1.12 13.52 11.91
N GLY A 23 1.13 13.22 13.22
CA GLY A 23 2.23 13.58 14.11
C GLY A 23 3.48 12.69 13.98
N ASP A 24 3.33 11.44 13.51
CA ASP A 24 4.43 10.46 13.46
C ASP A 24 4.36 9.56 12.20
N MET A 25 4.35 10.17 11.01
CA MET A 25 4.35 9.42 9.75
C MET A 25 5.77 9.09 9.29
N LEU A 26 6.33 7.99 9.83
CA LEU A 26 7.71 7.59 9.54
C LEU A 26 7.95 7.22 8.06
N THR A 27 9.18 7.42 7.59
CA THR A 27 9.61 7.06 6.23
C THR A 27 9.81 5.54 6.12
N LEU A 28 9.19 4.93 5.10
CA LEU A 28 9.38 3.50 4.83
C LEU A 28 10.77 3.22 4.27
N ARG A 29 11.32 2.06 4.64
CA ARG A 29 12.55 1.49 4.06
C ARG A 29 12.26 0.18 3.39
N TRP A 30 13.05 -0.13 2.36
CA TRP A 30 12.97 -1.43 1.69
C TRP A 30 13.49 -2.51 2.63
N VAL A 31 12.80 -3.65 2.67
CA VAL A 31 13.19 -4.81 3.46
C VAL A 31 13.22 -6.00 2.50
N GLU A 32 14.41 -6.57 2.31
CA GLU A 32 14.61 -7.62 1.30
C GLU A 32 13.80 -8.88 1.57
N GLU A 33 13.59 -9.21 2.84
CA GLU A 33 12.79 -10.37 3.21
C GLU A 33 11.33 -10.21 2.81
N LEU A 34 10.73 -9.04 3.07
CA LEU A 34 9.37 -8.72 2.62
C LEU A 34 9.25 -8.74 1.10
N ALA A 35 10.29 -8.28 0.40
CA ALA A 35 10.32 -8.32 -1.07
C ALA A 35 10.35 -9.75 -1.61
N ARG A 36 11.13 -10.64 -0.98
CA ARG A 36 11.20 -12.06 -1.35
C ARG A 36 9.84 -12.73 -1.19
N GLU A 37 9.19 -12.58 -0.03
CA GLU A 37 7.87 -13.18 0.21
C GLU A 37 6.82 -12.62 -0.77
N ALA A 38 6.81 -11.30 -0.99
CA ALA A 38 5.91 -10.67 -1.96
C ALA A 38 6.12 -11.18 -3.40
N GLN A 39 7.37 -11.42 -3.80
CA GLN A 39 7.68 -11.96 -5.13
C GLN A 39 7.23 -13.42 -5.25
N MET A 40 7.40 -14.24 -4.21
CA MET A 40 6.92 -15.63 -4.21
C MET A 40 5.40 -15.69 -4.34
N PHE A 41 4.67 -14.82 -3.65
CA PHE A 41 3.23 -14.65 -3.86
C PHE A 41 2.89 -14.23 -5.29
N ALA A 42 3.53 -13.17 -5.80
CA ALA A 42 3.28 -12.64 -7.14
C ALA A 42 3.53 -13.68 -8.26
N ASN A 43 4.52 -14.56 -8.07
CA ASN A 43 4.84 -15.63 -9.02
C ASN A 43 3.71 -16.65 -9.21
N GLN A 44 2.80 -16.78 -8.24
CA GLN A 44 1.65 -17.69 -8.36
C GLN A 44 0.64 -17.21 -9.41
N CYS A 45 0.69 -15.94 -9.81
CA CYS A 45 -0.20 -15.34 -10.79
C CYS A 45 -1.70 -15.55 -10.47
N SER A 46 -2.03 -15.75 -9.21
CA SER A 46 -3.38 -15.95 -8.70
C SER A 46 -3.78 -14.70 -7.92
N PRO A 47 -4.44 -13.71 -8.55
CA PRO A 47 -4.90 -12.54 -7.83
C PRO A 47 -5.95 -12.94 -6.79
N PRO A 48 -6.09 -12.16 -5.69
CA PRO A 48 -7.14 -12.41 -4.71
C PRO A 48 -8.53 -12.33 -5.36
N TYR A 49 -9.43 -13.23 -4.96
CA TYR A 49 -10.82 -13.26 -5.40
C TYR A 49 -11.64 -12.09 -4.85
N PHE A 50 -11.31 -11.62 -3.64
CA PHE A 50 -11.92 -10.47 -3.00
C PHE A 50 -10.86 -9.57 -2.33
N PRO A 51 -11.11 -8.26 -2.17
CA PRO A 51 -10.09 -7.28 -1.75
C PRO A 51 -9.41 -7.58 -0.41
N GLU A 52 -10.10 -8.26 0.50
CA GLU A 52 -9.64 -8.57 1.84
C GLU A 52 -8.84 -9.89 1.91
N GLU A 53 -8.82 -10.67 0.83
CA GLU A 53 -8.04 -11.89 0.75
C GLU A 53 -6.55 -11.56 0.75
N LYS A 54 -5.80 -12.28 1.58
CA LYS A 54 -4.36 -12.07 1.77
C LYS A 54 -3.64 -13.40 1.72
N ASP A 55 -2.39 -13.35 1.30
CA ASP A 55 -1.51 -14.53 1.37
C ASP A 55 -1.35 -15.03 2.81
N LEU A 56 -1.64 -16.31 3.05
CA LEU A 56 -1.56 -16.94 4.37
C LEU A 56 -0.12 -17.06 4.90
N CYS A 57 0.90 -17.01 4.04
CA CYS A 57 2.29 -17.27 4.40
C CYS A 57 3.19 -16.01 4.43
N ARG A 58 2.61 -14.81 4.39
CA ARG A 58 3.35 -13.54 4.27
C ARG A 58 4.03 -13.02 5.54
N ASP A 59 3.68 -13.59 6.70
CA ASP A 59 4.13 -13.07 8.00
C ASP A 59 5.60 -13.45 8.25
N LEU A 60 6.39 -12.50 8.74
CA LEU A 60 7.80 -12.73 9.06
C LEU A 60 7.93 -13.04 10.56
N TYR A 61 8.27 -14.29 10.87
CA TYR A 61 8.41 -14.78 12.24
C TYR A 61 7.13 -14.53 13.06
N SER A 62 7.21 -13.71 14.11
CA SER A 62 6.09 -13.30 14.96
C SER A 62 5.46 -11.96 14.54
N THR A 63 5.87 -11.39 13.40
CA THR A 63 5.39 -10.08 12.93
C THR A 63 4.36 -10.27 11.84
N THR A 64 3.13 -9.80 12.11
CA THR A 64 2.07 -9.74 11.09
C THR A 64 2.40 -8.70 10.03
N VAL A 65 2.29 -9.08 8.76
CA VAL A 65 2.65 -8.24 7.62
C VAL A 65 1.38 -7.79 6.89
N GLY A 66 1.33 -6.51 6.51
CA GLY A 66 0.30 -5.97 5.63
C GLY A 66 0.57 -6.29 4.16
N GLN A 67 -0.46 -6.32 3.32
CA GLN A 67 -0.32 -6.62 1.89
C GLN A 67 -1.19 -5.67 1.08
N ASN A 68 -0.61 -5.11 0.00
CA ASN A 68 -1.35 -4.43 -1.05
C ASN A 68 -1.08 -5.17 -2.37
N VAL A 69 -2.14 -5.46 -3.13
CA VAL A 69 -2.05 -6.15 -4.42
C VAL A 69 -2.62 -5.24 -5.50
N ALA A 70 -1.98 -5.24 -6.66
CA ALA A 70 -2.45 -4.56 -7.86
C ALA A 70 -2.18 -5.45 -9.07
N SER A 71 -3.13 -5.51 -9.99
CA SER A 71 -3.01 -6.21 -11.26
C SER A 71 -3.63 -5.35 -12.36
N VAL A 72 -3.06 -5.42 -13.55
CA VAL A 72 -3.59 -4.78 -14.76
C VAL A 72 -3.71 -5.85 -15.82
N VAL A 73 -4.91 -6.02 -16.37
CA VAL A 73 -5.21 -6.99 -17.43
C VAL A 73 -5.42 -6.23 -18.73
N GLY A 74 -4.78 -6.69 -19.80
CA GLY A 74 -4.82 -6.05 -21.12
C GLY A 74 -3.59 -5.20 -21.42
N GLU A 75 -3.64 -4.47 -22.54
CA GLU A 75 -2.53 -3.62 -22.96
C GLU A 75 -2.35 -2.41 -22.03
N ALA A 76 -1.15 -2.25 -21.49
CA ALA A 76 -0.78 -1.14 -20.61
C ALA A 76 0.53 -0.48 -21.06
N PRO A 77 0.58 0.12 -22.27
CA PRO A 77 1.79 0.71 -22.80
C PRO A 77 2.29 1.86 -21.90
N GLY A 78 3.57 1.80 -21.52
CA GLY A 78 4.20 2.81 -20.67
C GLY A 78 3.83 2.74 -19.19
N LEU A 79 3.08 1.72 -18.75
CA LEU A 79 2.79 1.51 -17.33
C LEU A 79 4.09 1.21 -16.58
N ARG A 80 4.33 1.98 -15.51
CA ARG A 80 5.43 1.73 -14.57
C ARG A 80 4.87 1.18 -13.28
N VAL A 81 5.55 0.19 -12.69
CA VAL A 81 5.15 -0.44 -11.42
C VAL A 81 4.97 0.60 -10.32
N GLU A 82 5.83 1.62 -10.26
CA GLU A 82 5.72 2.70 -9.26
C GLU A 82 4.44 3.53 -9.42
N SER A 83 3.81 3.51 -10.59
CA SER A 83 2.54 4.20 -10.82
C SER A 83 1.35 3.40 -10.26
N MET A 84 1.47 2.10 -10.02
CA MET A 84 0.42 1.31 -9.37
C MET A 84 0.17 1.77 -7.92
N VAL A 85 1.18 2.38 -7.28
CA VAL A 85 1.04 3.03 -5.96
C VAL A 85 -0.08 4.08 -5.97
N ASP A 86 -0.27 4.77 -7.09
CA ASP A 86 -1.29 5.81 -7.19
C ASP A 86 -2.71 5.21 -7.22
N LEU A 87 -2.88 3.95 -7.66
CA LEU A 87 -4.18 3.26 -7.61
C LEU A 87 -4.66 3.13 -6.17
N TRP A 88 -3.79 2.67 -5.26
CA TRP A 88 -4.10 2.57 -3.84
C TRP A 88 -4.26 3.96 -3.21
N TYR A 89 -3.40 4.91 -3.56
CA TYR A 89 -3.49 6.28 -3.05
C TYR A 89 -4.84 6.96 -3.35
N MET A 90 -5.38 6.75 -4.55
CA MET A 90 -6.65 7.33 -4.97
C MET A 90 -7.84 6.83 -4.15
N GLN A 91 -7.76 5.66 -3.52
CA GLN A 91 -8.79 5.18 -2.58
C GLN A 91 -8.97 6.14 -1.40
N GLY A 92 -7.92 6.84 -0.98
CA GLY A 92 -7.99 7.86 0.06
C GLY A 92 -8.94 9.02 -0.26
N LYS A 93 -9.19 9.31 -1.55
CA LYS A 93 -10.20 10.31 -1.96
C LYS A 93 -11.63 9.86 -1.70
N HIS A 94 -11.86 8.56 -1.65
CA HIS A 94 -13.17 7.97 -1.38
C HIS A 94 -13.39 7.70 0.11
N TYR A 95 -12.38 7.94 0.94
CA TYR A 95 -12.51 7.81 2.38
C TYR A 95 -13.41 8.93 2.92
N ARG A 96 -14.59 8.55 3.42
CA ARG A 96 -15.61 9.48 3.97
C ARG A 96 -15.65 9.51 5.50
N GLY A 97 -14.76 8.78 6.17
CA GLY A 97 -14.67 8.78 7.63
C GLY A 97 -14.12 10.10 8.16
N ASN A 98 -14.59 10.52 9.34
CA ASN A 98 -14.02 11.65 10.06
C ASN A 98 -12.98 11.09 11.04
N VAL A 99 -11.70 11.15 10.71
CA VAL A 99 -10.62 10.65 11.58
C VAL A 99 -10.27 11.77 12.55
N THR A 100 -10.84 11.73 13.75
CA THR A 100 -10.67 12.80 14.75
C THR A 100 -9.51 12.55 15.72
N ALA A 101 -8.96 11.33 15.81
CA ALA A 101 -7.70 11.02 16.50
C ALA A 101 -7.23 9.60 16.20
N PHE A 102 -5.91 9.38 16.19
CA PHE A 102 -5.30 8.06 16.33
C PHE A 102 -5.04 7.82 17.83
N VAL A 103 -5.57 6.72 18.37
CA VAL A 103 -5.20 6.26 19.72
C VAL A 103 -3.92 5.42 19.58
N SER A 104 -2.86 5.85 20.25
CA SER A 104 -1.59 5.13 20.39
C SER A 104 -1.71 3.99 21.40
#